data_AF-A0AAI9RWB9-F1
#
_entry.id   AF-A0AAI9RWB9-F1
#
_cell.length_a   1.000
_cell.length_b   1.000
_cell.length_c   1.000
_cell.angle_alpha   90.00
_cell.angle_beta   90.00
_cell.angle_gamma   90.00
#
_symmetry.space_group_name_H-M   'P 1'
#
loop_
_entity.id
_entity.type
_entity.pdbx_description
1 polymer ?
#
loop_
_entity_poly.entity_id
_entity_poly.type
_entity_poly.pdbx_seq_one_letter_code
_entity_poly.pdbx_strand_id
1 'polypeptide(L)'
;MKQHAHLLILTIMFLTSCSDDTEVMKQESSPPSLTEKAPTYRTKENAIIEVELFIKNNRNNTRNSSFLNYSINNEIYFYRDTITNQTYPSFYIANAEGGNGYAIVSANLYTTPIIAYSESGNLSLSDTLQYQELS
;
A
#
# COMPACT_ATOMS: atom_id res chain seq x y z
N MET A 1 -69.55 -22.26 17.48
CA MET A 1 -68.77 -21.10 18.01
C MET A 1 -67.70 -21.61 18.99
N LYS A 2 -66.60 -22.20 18.51
CA LYS A 2 -65.53 -22.75 19.39
C LYS A 2 -64.12 -22.63 18.78
N GLN A 3 -63.95 -21.82 17.73
CA GLN A 3 -62.65 -21.61 17.07
C GLN A 3 -61.97 -20.30 17.48
N HIS A 4 -62.68 -19.34 18.07
CA HIS A 4 -62.11 -18.05 18.46
C HIS A 4 -61.38 -18.08 19.82
N ALA A 5 -61.69 -19.03 20.69
CA ALA A 5 -61.03 -19.14 22.00
C ALA A 5 -59.56 -19.61 21.89
N HIS A 6 -59.26 -20.49 20.92
CA HIS A 6 -57.91 -21.01 20.72
C HIS A 6 -56.97 -19.98 20.09
N LEU A 7 -57.49 -19.12 19.21
CA LEU A 7 -56.71 -18.04 18.59
C LEU A 7 -56.33 -16.95 19.62
N LEU A 8 -57.21 -16.69 20.58
CA LEU A 8 -56.94 -15.73 21.66
C LEU A 8 -55.80 -16.21 22.58
N ILE A 9 -55.79 -17.50 22.92
CA ILE A 9 -54.76 -18.10 23.80
C ILE A 9 -53.38 -18.09 23.12
N LEU A 10 -53.31 -18.37 21.82
CA LEU A 10 -52.06 -18.34 21.06
C LEU A 10 -51.46 -16.93 20.98
N THR A 11 -52.31 -15.90 20.90
CA THR A 11 -51.89 -14.50 20.82
C THR A 11 -51.31 -14.00 22.13
N ILE A 12 -51.83 -14.46 23.28
CA ILE A 12 -51.33 -14.06 24.60
C ILE A 12 -49.94 -14.64 24.88
N MET A 13 -49.68 -15.91 24.50
CA MET A 13 -48.35 -16.52 24.66
C MET A 13 -47.25 -15.81 23.86
N PHE A 14 -47.59 -15.19 22.73
CA PHE A 14 -46.61 -14.45 21.91
C PHE A 14 -46.19 -13.12 22.56
N LEU A 15 -47.06 -12.50 23.36
CA LEU A 15 -46.81 -11.19 23.95
C LEU A 15 -45.99 -11.24 25.26
N THR A 16 -45.83 -12.41 25.88
CA THR A 16 -45.07 -12.58 27.14
C THR A 16 -43.61 -12.97 26.93
N SER A 17 -43.13 -13.11 25.70
CA SER A 17 -41.75 -13.60 25.41
C SER A 17 -40.72 -12.48 25.15
N CYS A 18 -41.02 -11.22 25.52
CA CYS A 18 -40.13 -10.08 25.31
C CYS A 18 -39.91 -9.28 26.61
N SER A 19 -39.47 -9.95 27.67
CA SER A 19 -38.85 -9.27 28.80
C SER A 19 -37.68 -10.10 29.28
N ASP A 20 -36.58 -10.00 28.54
CA ASP A 20 -35.27 -10.36 29.06
C ASP A 20 -34.77 -9.09 29.78
N ASP A 21 -34.85 -9.10 31.11
CA ASP A 21 -34.21 -8.11 31.96
C ASP A 21 -32.69 -8.31 31.87
N THR A 22 -32.08 -7.85 30.78
CA THR A 22 -30.63 -7.73 30.71
C THR A 22 -30.23 -6.40 31.33
N GLU A 23 -29.67 -6.45 32.54
CA GLU A 23 -28.93 -5.35 33.13
C GLU A 23 -27.98 -4.76 32.09
N VAL A 24 -28.12 -3.47 31.81
CA VAL A 24 -27.18 -2.71 30.98
C VAL A 24 -25.89 -2.57 31.77
N MET A 25 -25.04 -3.60 31.72
CA MET A 25 -23.64 -3.46 32.07
C MET A 25 -23.04 -2.52 31.02
N LYS A 26 -22.81 -1.26 31.43
CA LYS A 26 -22.05 -0.30 30.63
C LYS A 26 -20.69 -0.92 30.35
N GLN A 27 -20.53 -1.44 29.13
CA GLN A 27 -19.24 -1.78 28.60
C GLN A 27 -18.46 -0.46 28.52
N GLU A 28 -17.51 -0.26 29.43
CA GLU A 28 -16.47 0.75 29.26
C GLU A 28 -15.78 0.43 27.93
N SER A 29 -16.15 1.17 26.89
CA SER A 29 -15.48 1.08 25.61
C SER A 29 -14.06 1.58 25.83
N SER A 30 -13.12 0.64 25.95
CA SER A 30 -11.71 0.95 25.79
C SER A 30 -11.57 1.65 24.44
N PRO A 31 -10.77 2.73 24.34
CA PRO A 31 -10.51 3.37 23.06
C PRO A 31 -10.02 2.30 22.07
N PRO A 32 -10.43 2.35 20.79
CA PRO A 32 -9.95 1.39 19.81
C PRO A 32 -8.43 1.38 19.87
N SER A 33 -7.86 0.21 20.15
CA SER A 33 -6.41 0.07 20.11
C SER A 33 -5.99 0.48 18.70
N LEU A 34 -4.99 1.36 18.61
CA LEU A 34 -4.36 1.74 17.35
C LEU A 34 -3.85 0.47 16.71
N THR A 35 -4.69 -0.13 15.86
CA THR A 35 -4.29 -1.24 15.01
C THR A 35 -3.36 -0.59 14.01
N GLU A 36 -2.05 -0.77 14.20
CA GLU A 36 -1.03 -0.34 13.25
C GLU A 36 -1.36 -1.04 11.92
N LYS A 37 -2.02 -0.29 11.03
CA LYS A 37 -2.45 -0.82 9.75
C LYS A 37 -1.18 -1.14 8.97
N ALA A 38 -1.01 -2.41 8.62
CA ALA A 38 0.13 -2.84 7.82
C ALA A 38 0.28 -1.93 6.58
N PRO A 39 1.51 -1.54 6.21
CA PRO A 39 1.72 -0.66 5.07
C PRO A 39 1.11 -1.30 3.82
N THR A 40 0.39 -0.49 3.04
CA THR A 40 -0.29 -0.94 1.82
C THR A 40 0.54 -0.70 0.56
N TYR A 41 1.67 -0.02 0.71
CA TYR A 41 2.61 0.33 -0.35
C TYR A 41 4.04 0.37 0.20
N ARG A 42 5.05 0.23 -0.68
CA ARG A 42 6.46 0.44 -0.33
C ARG A 42 6.68 1.92 -0.07
N THR A 43 7.35 2.24 1.03
CA THR A 43 7.82 3.61 1.29
C THR A 43 9.05 3.93 0.43
N LYS A 44 9.51 5.19 0.46
CA LYS A 44 10.75 5.61 -0.20
C LYS A 44 11.95 4.82 0.34
N GLU A 45 12.01 4.62 1.66
CA GLU A 45 13.09 3.90 2.34
C GLU A 45 13.10 2.42 1.92
N ASN A 46 11.92 1.79 1.88
CA ASN A 46 11.80 0.42 1.38
C ASN A 46 12.24 0.31 -0.08
N ALA A 47 11.92 1.30 -0.92
CA ALA A 47 12.37 1.30 -2.31
C ALA A 47 13.89 1.39 -2.44
N ILE A 48 14.58 2.18 -1.60
CA ILE A 48 16.05 2.22 -1.54
C ILE A 48 16.61 0.84 -1.20
N ILE A 49 16.08 0.23 -0.14
CA ILE A 49 16.54 -1.09 0.34
C ILE A 49 16.40 -2.16 -0.76
N GLU A 50 15.28 -2.17 -1.48
CA GLU A 50 15.03 -3.11 -2.58
C GLU A 50 16.05 -2.95 -3.71
N VAL A 51 16.44 -1.71 -4.02
CA VAL A 51 17.47 -1.41 -5.04
C VAL A 51 18.84 -1.90 -4.57
N GLU A 52 19.23 -1.59 -3.34
CA GLU A 52 20.50 -2.05 -2.76
C GLU A 52 20.61 -3.58 -2.74
N LEU A 53 19.53 -4.26 -2.36
CA LEU A 53 19.45 -5.72 -2.39
C LEU A 53 19.56 -6.27 -3.81
N PHE A 54 18.88 -5.67 -4.77
CA PHE A 54 18.95 -6.05 -6.18
C PHE A 54 20.38 -5.96 -6.72
N ILE A 55 21.08 -4.86 -6.45
CA ILE A 55 22.47 -4.65 -6.91
C ILE A 55 23.40 -5.65 -6.26
N LYS A 56 23.29 -5.83 -4.94
CA LYS A 56 24.11 -6.79 -4.19
C LYS A 56 23.95 -8.20 -4.74
N ASN A 57 22.72 -8.60 -5.08
CA ASN A 57 22.45 -9.91 -5.66
C ASN A 57 23.04 -10.04 -7.07
N ASN A 58 22.92 -9.01 -7.92
CA ASN A 58 23.49 -9.02 -9.28
C ASN A 58 25.02 -9.02 -9.31
N ARG A 59 25.65 -8.33 -8.35
CA ARG A 59 27.12 -8.37 -8.15
C ARG A 59 27.62 -9.78 -7.88
N ASN A 60 26.89 -10.56 -7.09
CA ASN A 60 27.29 -11.94 -6.78
C ASN A 60 27.15 -12.87 -7.99
N ASN A 61 26.24 -12.54 -8.93
CA ASN A 61 25.96 -13.38 -10.09
C ASN A 61 26.82 -13.02 -11.32
N THR A 62 27.46 -11.85 -11.36
CA THR A 62 28.16 -11.35 -12.55
C THR A 62 29.63 -11.05 -12.26
N ARG A 63 30.53 -11.83 -12.89
CA ARG A 63 31.99 -11.78 -12.66
C ARG A 63 32.67 -10.44 -13.06
N ASN A 64 31.97 -9.56 -13.79
CA ASN A 64 32.45 -8.28 -14.32
C ASN A 64 31.48 -7.12 -14.00
N SER A 65 30.98 -7.00 -12.77
CA SER A 65 29.92 -6.04 -12.46
C SER A 65 30.45 -4.59 -12.41
N SER A 66 30.13 -3.82 -13.46
CA SER A 66 30.08 -2.35 -13.53
C SER A 66 29.34 -1.69 -12.35
N PHE A 67 28.55 -2.46 -11.60
CA PHE A 67 27.80 -2.08 -10.40
C PHE A 67 28.63 -1.66 -9.18
N LEU A 68 29.96 -1.52 -9.30
CA LEU A 68 30.84 -1.26 -8.17
C LEU A 68 30.55 0.06 -7.43
N ASN A 69 29.86 1.02 -8.07
CA ASN A 69 29.61 2.37 -7.54
C ASN A 69 28.14 2.79 -7.60
N TYR A 70 27.20 1.85 -7.47
CA TYR A 70 25.78 2.18 -7.39
C TYR A 70 25.40 2.49 -5.93
N SER A 71 25.49 3.77 -5.56
CA SER A 71 24.92 4.33 -4.33
C SER A 71 23.73 5.20 -4.72
N ILE A 72 22.62 5.14 -4.00
CA ILE A 72 21.46 5.99 -4.30
C ILE A 72 21.65 7.33 -3.60
N ASN A 73 21.61 8.42 -4.38
CA ASN A 73 21.53 9.77 -3.80
C ASN A 73 20.24 9.88 -2.95
N ASN A 74 20.21 10.79 -1.96
CA ASN A 74 18.99 11.06 -1.18
C ASN A 74 17.77 11.55 -2.00
N GLU A 75 17.95 11.78 -3.30
CA GLU A 75 16.94 12.23 -4.25
C GLU A 75 16.30 11.06 -5.01
N ILE A 76 15.31 10.44 -4.37
CA ILE A 76 14.35 9.57 -5.05
C ILE A 76 13.14 10.39 -5.46
N TYR A 77 12.78 10.27 -6.74
CA TYR A 77 11.53 10.82 -7.26
C TYR A 77 10.42 9.77 -7.18
N PHE A 78 9.17 10.24 -7.14
CA PHE A 78 8.01 9.36 -7.18
C PHE A 78 7.00 9.87 -8.20
N TYR A 79 6.28 8.95 -8.81
CA TYR A 79 5.14 9.26 -9.65
C TYR A 79 3.86 8.80 -8.99
N ARG A 80 2.78 9.60 -9.08
CA ARG A 80 1.43 9.21 -8.67
C ARG A 80 0.54 9.21 -9.90
N ASP A 81 -0.14 8.10 -10.12
CA ASP A 81 -1.22 8.05 -11.09
C ASP A 81 -2.38 8.94 -10.64
N THR A 82 -2.69 9.95 -11.45
CA THR A 82 -3.78 10.90 -11.21
C THR A 82 -5.14 10.33 -11.63
N ILE A 83 -5.19 9.27 -12.44
CA ILE A 83 -6.43 8.67 -12.93
C ILE A 83 -7.14 7.90 -11.82
N THR A 84 -6.39 7.17 -11.00
CA THR A 84 -6.93 6.29 -9.95
C THR A 84 -7.16 6.99 -8.61
N ASN A 85 -6.92 8.31 -8.50
CA ASN A 85 -7.01 9.09 -7.27
C ASN A 85 -6.24 8.45 -6.08
N GLN A 86 -5.16 7.72 -6.36
CA GLN A 86 -4.35 7.11 -5.31
C GLN A 86 -3.54 8.18 -4.57
N THR A 87 -3.53 8.07 -3.24
CA THR A 87 -2.77 8.99 -2.36
C THR A 87 -1.30 8.59 -2.22
N TYR A 88 -0.94 7.39 -2.68
CA TYR A 88 0.41 6.84 -2.60
C TYR A 88 1.06 6.75 -4.00
N PRO A 89 2.39 6.72 -4.10
CA PRO A 89 3.10 6.56 -5.37
C PRO A 89 2.71 5.29 -6.11
N SER A 90 2.77 5.31 -7.44
CA SER A 90 2.71 4.11 -8.28
C SER A 90 4.10 3.48 -8.41
N PHE A 91 5.14 4.31 -8.53
CA PHE A 91 6.53 3.88 -8.55
C PHE A 91 7.47 4.98 -8.06
N TYR A 92 8.70 4.56 -7.76
CA TYR A 92 9.84 5.39 -7.39
C TYR A 92 10.92 5.30 -8.46
N ILE A 93 11.68 6.39 -8.66
CA ILE A 93 12.89 6.42 -9.47
C ILE A 93 14.06 6.70 -8.53
N ALA A 94 14.95 5.73 -8.42
CA ALA A 94 16.14 5.80 -7.59
C ALA A 94 17.37 5.99 -8.49
N ASN A 95 17.87 7.22 -8.56
CA ASN A 95 19.07 7.56 -9.32
C ASN A 95 20.33 7.28 -8.51
N ALA A 96 21.31 6.66 -9.15
CA ALA A 96 22.62 6.46 -8.56
C ALA A 96 23.42 7.76 -8.54
N GLU A 97 24.31 7.91 -7.56
CA GLU A 97 25.22 9.05 -7.49
C GLU A 97 26.12 9.10 -8.73
N GLY A 98 26.47 10.30 -9.17
CA GLY A 98 27.42 10.51 -10.26
C GLY A 98 26.93 10.09 -11.65
N GLY A 99 25.63 9.79 -11.84
CA GLY A 99 25.10 9.37 -13.14
C GLY A 99 25.40 7.90 -13.45
N ASN A 100 25.57 7.08 -12.42
CA ASN A 100 25.91 5.66 -12.53
C ASN A 100 24.67 4.76 -12.72
N GLY A 101 23.60 5.30 -13.31
CA GLY A 101 22.38 4.56 -13.58
C GLY A 101 21.21 4.94 -12.69
N TYR A 102 20.11 4.21 -12.88
CA TYR A 102 18.88 4.41 -12.14
C TYR A 102 18.08 3.11 -12.08
N ALA A 103 17.15 3.02 -11.13
CA ALA A 103 16.20 1.94 -11.00
C ALA A 103 14.79 2.49 -10.82
N ILE A 104 13.82 1.84 -11.48
CA ILE A 104 12.40 2.10 -11.32
C ILE A 104 11.83 1.02 -10.40
N VAL A 105 11.30 1.45 -9.25
CA VAL A 105 10.83 0.57 -8.18
C VAL A 105 9.32 0.68 -8.05
N SER A 106 8.61 -0.44 -8.13
CA SER A 106 7.18 -0.48 -7.87
C SER A 106 6.86 -0.08 -6.44
N ALA A 107 5.86 0.79 -6.25
CA ALA A 107 5.33 1.07 -4.92
C ALA A 107 4.36 -0.03 -4.44
N ASN A 108 3.89 -0.92 -5.31
CA ASN A 108 2.97 -1.99 -4.94
C ASN A 108 3.73 -3.16 -4.28
N LEU A 109 3.43 -3.46 -3.01
CA LEU A 109 4.06 -4.53 -2.23
C LEU A 109 3.89 -5.92 -2.84
N TYR A 110 2.88 -6.13 -3.67
CA TYR A 110 2.53 -7.42 -4.25
C TYR A 110 3.14 -7.67 -5.63
N THR A 111 3.97 -6.76 -6.13
CA THR A 111 4.70 -6.93 -7.39
C THR A 111 6.18 -7.11 -7.16
N THR A 112 6.89 -7.61 -8.17
CA THR A 112 8.36 -7.55 -8.23
C THR A 112 8.81 -6.10 -7.95
N PRO A 113 9.76 -5.88 -7.03
CA PRO A 113 10.16 -4.53 -6.65
C PRO A 113 10.77 -3.75 -7.81
N ILE A 114 11.77 -4.32 -8.49
CA ILE A 114 12.47 -3.65 -9.59
C ILE A 114 11.71 -3.91 -10.89
N ILE A 115 11.20 -2.83 -11.50
CA ILE A 115 10.47 -2.87 -12.77
C ILE A 115 11.44 -2.74 -13.94
N ALA A 116 12.39 -1.81 -13.83
CA ALA A 116 13.42 -1.54 -14.84
C ALA A 116 14.65 -0.93 -14.18
N TYR A 117 15.82 -1.04 -14.83
CA TYR A 117 17.04 -0.38 -14.39
C TYR A 117 17.95 -0.05 -15.57
N SER A 118 18.86 0.90 -15.35
CA SER A 118 19.99 1.22 -16.21
C SER A 118 21.26 1.25 -15.39
N GLU A 119 22.38 0.81 -15.96
CA GLU A 119 23.71 0.87 -15.34
C GLU A 119 24.45 2.20 -15.62
N SER A 120 23.79 3.13 -16.33
CA SER A 120 24.37 4.45 -16.65
C SER A 120 23.29 5.52 -16.84
N GLY A 121 23.70 6.78 -16.70
CA GLY A 121 22.81 7.95 -16.82
C GLY A 121 21.97 8.17 -15.56
N ASN A 122 21.05 9.14 -15.65
CA ASN A 122 20.04 9.43 -14.64
C ASN A 122 18.68 9.55 -15.34
N LEU A 123 17.60 9.28 -14.60
CA LEU A 123 16.23 9.48 -15.05
C LEU A 123 15.56 10.58 -14.24
N SER A 124 15.14 11.64 -14.93
CA SER A 124 14.31 12.71 -14.37
C SER A 124 12.90 12.66 -14.96
N LEU A 125 11.88 12.91 -14.13
CA LEU A 125 10.49 13.01 -14.59
C LEU A 125 10.23 14.30 -15.37
N SER A 126 11.03 15.35 -15.11
CA SER A 126 10.93 16.62 -15.83
C SER A 126 11.26 16.47 -17.31
N ASP A 127 12.09 15.48 -17.66
CA ASP A 127 12.50 15.22 -19.04
C ASP A 127 11.42 14.49 -19.84
N THR A 128 10.45 13.83 -19.17
CA THR A 128 9.36 13.07 -19.78
C THR A 128 8.03 13.83 -19.84
N LEU A 129 7.85 14.89 -19.05
CA LEU A 129 6.59 15.66 -18.96
C LEU A 129 6.53 16.90 -19.87
N GLN A 130 7.45 17.06 -20.84
CA GLN A 130 7.44 18.21 -21.77
C GLN A 130 6.29 18.24 -22.79
N TYR A 131 5.33 17.31 -22.75
CA TYR A 131 4.06 17.52 -23.43
C TYR A 131 3.15 18.32 -22.50
N GLN A 132 3.22 19.64 -22.67
CA GLN A 132 2.18 20.56 -22.22
C GLN A 132 0.84 20.04 -22.75
N GLU A 133 -0.08 19.64 -21.85
CA GLU A 133 -1.45 19.39 -22.25
C GLU A 133 -1.95 20.66 -22.96
N LEU A 134 -2.29 20.52 -24.25
CA LEU A 134 -2.94 21.57 -25.01
C LEU A 134 -4.28 21.85 -24.33
N SER A 135 -4.41 23.07 -23.81
CA SER A 135 -5.63 23.63 -23.20
C SER A 135 -6.84 23.57 -24.13
#